data_AF-A0A1Y1XQN4-F1
#
_entry.id   AF-A0A1Y1XQN4-F1
#
_cell.length_a   1.000
_cell.length_b   1.000
_cell.length_c   1.000
_cell.angle_alpha   90.00
_cell.angle_beta   90.00
_cell.angle_gamma   90.00
#
_symmetry.space_group_name_H-M   'P 1'
#
loop_
_entity.id
_entity.type
_entity.pdbx_description
1 polymer ?
#
loop_
_entity_poly.entity_id
_entity_poly.type
_entity_poly.pdbx_seq_one_letter_code
_entity_poly.pdbx_strand_id
1 'polypeptide(L)'
;MSKSFEENTKDFYKELNGKCDPKRLLFIAEQGIFLKEPLFNYDKIKDHEFVVDISIINNQFFLINNDKQYNRLKYFKDYQLVSNVHTSEYYENGIFSLIIINKFFIDKLLSEKDEDFIRKIREANEIEFYLLYLYNYSHIYTKTFILFFPNNYDEYIIPDIKFEIFKYFYSNTHKYLLDDFVKMNENNMINIIKKIIEKYGKDINILNYCLDIIKQYNLEIKSIYGYRVPMNHSFEVLKYYSDKI
;
A
#
# COMPACT_ATOMS: atom_id res chain seq x y z
N MET A 1 25.00 19.64 9.82
CA MET A 1 24.54 18.95 8.59
C MET A 1 23.35 18.09 8.97
N SER A 2 22.27 18.15 8.20
CA SER A 2 21.18 17.17 8.32
C SER A 2 21.70 15.79 7.91
N LYS A 3 21.26 14.74 8.60
CA LYS A 3 21.56 13.35 8.22
C LYS A 3 20.96 13.03 6.86
N SER A 4 21.56 12.08 6.16
CA SER A 4 20.99 11.48 4.95
C SER A 4 19.79 10.60 5.27
N PHE A 5 18.93 10.35 4.27
CA PHE A 5 17.78 9.45 4.42
C PHE A 5 18.22 8.03 4.83
N GLU A 6 19.38 7.58 4.37
CA GLU A 6 19.96 6.29 4.74
C GLU A 6 20.34 6.21 6.22
N GLU A 7 20.99 7.26 6.73
CA GLU A 7 21.36 7.34 8.14
C GLU A 7 20.11 7.41 9.02
N ASN A 8 19.11 8.21 8.64
CA ASN A 8 17.82 8.27 9.33
C ASN A 8 17.09 6.93 9.29
N THR A 9 17.12 6.23 8.15
CA THR A 9 16.52 4.90 8.01
C THR A 9 17.16 3.91 8.97
N LYS A 10 18.51 3.89 9.06
CA LYS A 10 19.23 3.04 10.02
C LYS A 10 18.87 3.36 11.46
N ASP A 11 18.80 4.64 11.82
CA ASP A 11 18.40 5.07 13.16
C ASP A 11 16.96 4.71 13.49
N PHE A 12 16.05 4.85 12.51
CA PHE A 12 14.65 4.47 12.65
C PHE A 12 14.50 2.99 12.96
N TYR A 13 15.11 2.11 12.15
CA TYR A 13 15.04 0.66 12.37
C TYR A 13 15.76 0.22 13.65
N LYS A 14 16.83 0.91 14.05
CA LYS A 14 17.48 0.68 15.35
C LYS A 14 16.55 1.01 16.51
N GLU A 15 15.83 2.13 16.44
CA GLU A 15 14.84 2.50 17.45
C GLU A 15 13.65 1.54 17.46
N LEU A 16 13.12 1.20 16.27
CA LEU A 16 11.95 0.33 16.07
C LEU A 16 12.18 -1.05 16.66
N ASN A 17 13.35 -1.64 16.41
CA ASN A 17 13.73 -2.95 16.93
C ASN A 17 14.17 -2.91 18.42
N GLY A 18 14.64 -1.76 18.89
CA GLY A 18 15.09 -1.53 20.26
C GLY A 18 13.96 -1.15 21.21
N LYS A 19 14.05 0.07 21.75
CA LYS A 19 13.11 0.63 22.73
C LYS A 19 11.72 0.85 22.14
N CYS A 20 11.65 1.14 20.84
CA CYS A 20 10.43 1.38 20.09
C CYS A 20 9.61 2.55 20.68
N ASP A 21 10.26 3.66 21.05
CA ASP A 21 9.56 4.86 21.51
C ASP A 21 8.81 5.51 20.33
N PRO A 22 7.45 5.52 20.34
CA PRO A 22 6.68 6.02 19.20
C PRO A 22 6.95 7.49 18.87
N LYS A 23 7.21 8.33 19.88
CA LYS A 23 7.51 9.76 19.66
C LYS A 23 8.84 9.93 18.94
N ARG A 24 9.84 9.16 19.36
CA ARG A 24 11.16 9.16 18.72
C ARG A 24 11.11 8.61 17.30
N LEU A 25 10.32 7.55 17.08
CA LEU A 25 10.09 7.00 15.73
C LEU A 25 9.46 8.03 14.80
N LEU A 26 8.41 8.71 15.25
CA LEU A 26 7.78 9.79 14.48
C LEU A 26 8.78 10.91 14.17
N PHE A 27 9.54 11.36 15.17
CA PHE A 27 10.56 12.40 14.99
C PHE A 27 11.62 12.04 13.93
N ILE A 28 12.10 10.79 13.93
CA ILE A 28 13.07 10.33 12.92
C ILE A 28 12.40 10.24 11.54
N ALA A 29 11.16 9.74 11.49
CA ALA A 29 10.38 9.59 10.26
C ALA A 29 10.10 10.94 9.58
N GLU A 30 9.84 12.00 10.33
CA GLU A 30 9.65 13.37 9.82
C GLU A 30 10.91 13.94 9.15
N GLN A 31 12.11 13.41 9.47
CA GLN A 31 13.37 13.80 8.85
C GLN A 31 13.64 13.10 7.50
N GLY A 32 12.73 12.23 7.05
CA GLY A 32 12.82 11.48 5.81
C GLY A 32 13.56 10.15 5.99
N ILE A 33 12.85 9.06 5.70
CA ILE A 33 13.36 7.67 5.76
C ILE A 33 12.85 6.84 4.57
N PHE A 34 13.50 5.71 4.33
CA PHE A 34 12.99 4.63 3.48
C PHE A 34 12.30 3.59 4.36
N LEU A 35 10.99 3.77 4.57
CA LEU A 35 10.18 2.80 5.31
C LEU A 35 9.86 1.60 4.40
N LYS A 36 10.62 0.51 4.56
CA LYS A 36 10.63 -0.66 3.66
C LYS A 36 9.39 -1.55 3.76
N GLU A 37 8.75 -1.55 4.93
CA GLU A 37 7.60 -2.40 5.21
C GLU A 37 6.57 -1.69 6.12
N PRO A 38 5.30 -2.11 6.10
CA PRO A 38 4.26 -1.58 6.97
C PRO A 38 4.53 -1.82 8.46
N LEU A 39 4.25 -0.81 9.29
CA LEU A 39 4.49 -0.88 10.73
C LEU A 39 3.52 -1.79 11.50
N PHE A 40 2.42 -2.22 10.88
CA PHE A 40 1.49 -3.13 11.56
C PHE A 40 2.07 -4.54 11.77
N ASN A 41 3.19 -4.86 11.12
CA ASN A 41 3.97 -6.09 11.35
C ASN A 41 4.73 -6.06 12.69
N TYR A 42 4.81 -4.91 13.37
CA TYR A 42 5.61 -4.71 14.57
C TYR A 42 4.72 -4.61 15.82
N ASP A 43 4.64 -5.69 16.60
CA ASP A 43 3.77 -5.80 17.79
C ASP A 43 3.91 -4.65 18.78
N LYS A 44 5.12 -4.08 18.93
CA LYS A 44 5.40 -2.98 19.87
C LYS A 44 4.72 -1.65 19.50
N ILE A 45 4.37 -1.45 18.23
CA ILE A 45 3.84 -0.16 17.75
C ILE A 45 2.58 -0.29 16.89
N LYS A 46 2.23 -1.48 16.39
CA LYS A 46 1.13 -1.69 15.42
C LYS A 46 -0.22 -1.05 15.77
N ASP A 47 -0.51 -0.87 17.06
CA ASP A 47 -1.76 -0.30 17.56
C ASP A 47 -1.61 1.16 18.04
N HIS A 48 -0.42 1.74 17.95
CA HIS A 48 -0.17 3.14 18.29
C HIS A 48 -0.72 4.07 17.19
N GLU A 49 -1.22 5.26 17.56
CA GLU A 49 -1.80 6.20 16.62
C GLU A 49 -0.79 6.74 15.59
N PHE A 50 0.45 6.98 16.02
CA PHE A 50 1.55 7.43 15.16
C PHE A 50 1.95 6.47 14.04
N VAL A 51 1.45 5.23 14.03
CA VAL A 51 1.57 4.37 12.84
C VAL A 51 0.96 5.06 11.64
N VAL A 52 -0.19 5.71 11.80
CA VAL A 52 -0.88 6.42 10.71
C VAL A 52 -0.02 7.56 10.20
N ASP A 53 0.52 8.38 11.10
CA ASP A 53 1.41 9.49 10.78
C ASP A 53 2.65 9.02 10.01
N ILE A 54 3.40 8.08 10.59
CA ILE A 54 4.66 7.61 10.03
C ILE A 54 4.42 6.98 8.65
N SER A 55 3.35 6.20 8.50
CA SER A 55 2.99 5.59 7.23
C SER A 55 2.58 6.62 6.18
N ILE A 56 1.78 7.64 6.52
CA ILE A 56 1.38 8.68 5.56
C ILE A 56 2.58 9.52 5.13
N ILE A 57 3.39 10.04 6.05
CA ILE A 57 4.52 10.92 5.71
C ILE A 57 5.62 10.17 4.95
N ASN A 58 5.76 8.86 5.20
CA ASN A 58 6.65 7.99 4.45
C ASN A 58 5.92 7.15 3.42
N ASN A 59 4.73 7.58 2.95
CA ASN A 59 3.94 6.97 1.87
C ASN A 59 3.98 5.43 1.85
N GLN A 60 3.69 4.77 2.97
CA GLN A 60 3.69 3.32 3.15
C GLN A 60 2.29 2.84 3.55
N PHE A 61 1.94 1.60 3.22
CA PHE A 61 0.64 1.03 3.56
C PHE A 61 0.47 0.87 5.08
N PHE A 62 -0.78 0.95 5.55
CA PHE A 62 -1.09 0.80 6.97
C PHE A 62 -2.50 0.23 7.22
N LEU A 63 -2.69 -0.28 8.43
CA LEU A 63 -3.98 -0.75 8.95
C LEU A 63 -4.51 0.23 9.99
N ILE A 64 -5.85 0.27 10.12
CA ILE A 64 -6.53 0.91 11.24
C ILE A 64 -7.12 -0.17 12.14
N ASN A 65 -6.57 -0.35 13.33
CA ASN A 65 -6.96 -1.40 14.27
C ASN A 65 -7.79 -0.89 15.46
N ASN A 66 -7.78 0.43 15.70
CA ASN A 66 -8.46 1.01 16.84
C ASN A 66 -8.92 2.46 16.60
N ASP A 67 -9.69 2.98 17.56
CA ASP A 67 -10.29 4.31 17.51
C ASP A 67 -9.27 5.44 17.42
N LYS A 68 -8.12 5.31 18.08
CA LYS A 68 -7.09 6.35 18.07
C LYS A 68 -6.50 6.50 16.67
N GLN A 69 -6.18 5.39 16.01
CA GLN A 69 -5.70 5.38 14.63
C GLN A 69 -6.77 5.93 13.66
N TYR A 70 -8.04 5.55 13.83
CA TYR A 70 -9.13 6.06 12.99
C TYR A 70 -9.31 7.58 13.13
N ASN A 71 -9.30 8.08 14.37
CA ASN A 71 -9.37 9.52 14.65
C ASN A 71 -8.15 10.26 14.10
N ARG A 72 -6.97 9.64 14.17
CA ARG A 72 -5.76 10.22 13.57
C ARG A 72 -5.86 10.30 12.05
N LEU A 73 -6.41 9.28 11.39
CA LEU A 73 -6.66 9.31 9.96
C LEU A 73 -7.60 10.47 9.55
N LYS A 74 -8.65 10.75 10.34
CA LYS A 74 -9.57 11.87 10.08
C LYS A 74 -8.85 13.23 10.08
N TYR A 75 -7.82 13.40 10.90
CA TYR A 75 -7.01 14.61 10.92
C TYR A 75 -6.32 14.87 9.58
N PHE A 76 -5.99 13.81 8.83
CA PHE A 76 -5.35 13.92 7.53
C PHE A 76 -6.33 14.19 6.37
N LYS A 77 -7.64 14.34 6.62
CA LYS A 77 -8.63 14.50 5.53
C LYS A 77 -8.41 15.71 4.64
N ASP A 78 -7.80 16.77 5.17
CA ASP A 78 -7.48 17.99 4.43
C ASP A 78 -5.97 18.13 4.20
N TYR A 79 -5.21 17.09 4.53
CA TYR A 79 -3.76 17.11 4.39
C TYR A 79 -3.36 16.98 2.92
N GLN A 80 -2.75 18.04 2.40
CA GLN A 80 -2.07 17.97 1.11
C GLN A 80 -0.66 17.43 1.32
N LEU A 81 -0.43 16.21 0.82
CA LEU A 81 0.90 15.60 0.83
C LEU A 81 1.87 16.43 -0.01
N VAL A 82 2.77 17.16 0.66
CA VAL A 82 4.01 17.63 0.03
C VAL A 82 5.01 16.49 0.18
N SER A 83 5.17 15.68 -0.86
CA SER A 83 6.17 14.61 -0.85
C SER A 83 7.56 15.21 -0.69
N ASN A 84 8.30 14.76 0.33
CA ASN A 84 9.74 15.03 0.43
C ASN A 84 10.58 14.12 -0.48
N VAL A 85 9.94 13.20 -1.22
CA VAL A 85 10.60 12.27 -2.15
C VAL A 85 10.22 12.67 -3.57
N HIS A 86 11.19 12.67 -4.49
CA HIS A 86 11.01 12.88 -5.93
C HIS A 86 10.11 11.80 -6.57
N THR A 87 8.82 11.82 -6.27
CA THR A 87 7.79 10.99 -6.87
C THR A 87 6.76 11.94 -7.48
N SER A 88 7.13 12.57 -8.60
CA SER A 88 6.38 13.67 -9.20
C SER A 88 4.99 13.28 -9.74
N GLU A 89 4.60 12.01 -9.74
CA GLU A 89 3.36 11.55 -10.40
C GLU A 89 2.54 10.52 -9.61
N TYR A 90 2.94 10.14 -8.40
CA TYR A 90 2.38 8.95 -7.71
C TYR A 90 1.12 9.19 -6.85
N TYR A 91 0.45 10.34 -7.01
CA TYR A 91 -0.63 10.77 -6.11
C TYR A 91 -2.04 10.72 -6.70
N GLU A 92 -2.27 10.00 -7.79
CA GLU A 92 -3.61 9.96 -8.41
C GLU A 92 -4.72 9.56 -7.42
N ASN A 93 -4.41 8.79 -6.36
CA ASN A 93 -5.41 8.24 -5.45
C ASN A 93 -5.35 8.75 -3.99
N GLY A 94 -4.45 9.68 -3.65
CA GLY A 94 -4.37 10.32 -2.31
C GLY A 94 -4.00 9.39 -1.12
N ILE A 95 -3.91 9.96 0.09
CA ILE A 95 -3.51 9.25 1.33
C ILE A 95 -4.36 8.02 1.64
N PHE A 96 -5.63 8.05 1.29
CA PHE A 96 -6.60 7.00 1.63
C PHE A 96 -6.38 5.75 0.79
N SER A 97 -5.65 5.87 -0.33
CA SER A 97 -5.21 4.71 -1.11
C SER A 97 -4.15 3.85 -0.38
N LEU A 98 -3.52 4.37 0.67
CA LEU A 98 -2.54 3.61 1.47
C LEU A 98 -3.19 2.71 2.53
N ILE A 99 -4.50 2.82 2.73
CA ILE A 99 -5.20 2.07 3.76
C ILE A 99 -5.42 0.64 3.28
N ILE A 100 -4.85 -0.32 4.02
CA ILE A 100 -5.21 -1.73 3.90
C ILE A 100 -6.53 -1.94 4.64
N ILE A 101 -7.51 -2.55 3.96
CA ILE A 101 -8.87 -2.64 4.48
C ILE A 101 -9.03 -3.89 5.36
N ASN A 102 -9.13 -3.68 6.67
CA ASN A 102 -9.52 -4.71 7.63
C ASN A 102 -11.00 -4.55 8.05
N LYS A 103 -11.50 -5.52 8.83
CA LYS A 103 -12.88 -5.50 9.32
C LYS A 103 -13.16 -4.28 10.20
N PHE A 104 -12.24 -3.95 11.11
CA PHE A 104 -12.39 -2.80 12.00
C PHE A 104 -12.63 -1.49 11.24
N PHE A 105 -11.84 -1.23 10.20
CA PHE A 105 -11.98 -0.05 9.36
C PHE A 105 -13.33 0.02 8.65
N ILE A 106 -13.80 -1.09 8.08
CA ILE A 106 -15.12 -1.16 7.43
C ILE A 106 -16.24 -0.94 8.44
N ASP A 107 -16.20 -1.62 9.60
CA ASP A 107 -17.19 -1.47 10.66
C ASP A 107 -17.28 0.01 11.10
N LYS A 108 -16.12 0.68 11.24
CA LYS A 108 -16.07 2.11 11.57
C LYS A 108 -16.61 3.00 10.48
N LEU A 109 -16.19 2.78 9.23
CA LEU A 109 -16.62 3.57 8.08
C LEU A 109 -18.14 3.50 7.89
N LEU A 110 -18.77 2.33 8.11
CA LEU A 110 -20.22 2.16 8.02
C LEU A 110 -20.99 2.93 9.11
N SER A 111 -20.32 3.23 10.24
CA SER A 111 -20.90 4.02 11.34
C SER A 111 -20.57 5.51 11.29
N GLU A 112 -19.72 5.92 10.34
CA GLU A 112 -19.25 7.29 10.21
C GLU A 112 -20.35 8.22 9.68
N LYS A 113 -20.38 9.45 10.18
CA LYS A 113 -21.36 10.48 9.84
C LYS A 113 -20.73 11.69 9.15
N ASP A 114 -19.41 11.83 9.18
CA ASP A 114 -18.69 12.85 8.41
C ASP A 114 -18.71 12.48 6.92
N GLU A 115 -19.73 12.97 6.20
CA GLU A 115 -19.96 12.68 4.78
C GLU A 115 -18.78 13.11 3.89
N ASP A 116 -18.08 14.19 4.23
CA ASP A 116 -16.90 14.64 3.47
C ASP A 116 -15.75 13.64 3.61
N PHE A 117 -15.51 13.16 4.82
CA PHE A 117 -14.50 12.13 5.06
C PHE A 117 -14.82 10.82 4.34
N ILE A 118 -16.08 10.37 4.38
CA ILE A 118 -16.54 9.18 3.65
C ILE A 118 -16.35 9.36 2.15
N ARG A 119 -16.71 10.53 1.61
CA ARG A 119 -16.54 10.86 0.19
C ARG A 119 -15.07 10.78 -0.23
N LYS A 120 -14.15 11.34 0.55
CA LYS A 120 -12.70 11.28 0.26
C LYS A 120 -12.14 9.86 0.30
N ILE A 121 -12.58 9.05 1.26
CA ILE A 121 -12.23 7.62 1.31
C ILE A 121 -12.73 6.90 0.06
N ARG A 122 -13.97 7.19 -0.38
CA ARG A 122 -14.55 6.62 -1.60
C ARG A 122 -13.78 7.03 -2.85
N GLU A 123 -13.43 8.31 -2.98
CA GLU A 123 -12.72 8.84 -4.16
C GLU A 123 -11.30 8.29 -4.32
N ALA A 124 -10.71 7.74 -3.26
CA ALA A 124 -9.36 7.18 -3.30
C ALA A 124 -9.25 5.76 -3.88
N ASN A 125 -10.36 5.07 -4.13
CA ASN A 125 -10.39 3.72 -4.66
C ASN A 125 -11.60 3.53 -5.59
N GLU A 126 -11.56 2.50 -6.44
CA GLU A 126 -12.73 2.12 -7.22
C GLU A 126 -13.88 1.65 -6.30
N ILE A 127 -15.13 1.79 -6.75
CA ILE A 127 -16.31 1.46 -5.92
C ILE A 127 -16.35 -0.03 -5.60
N GLU A 128 -15.98 -0.84 -6.59
CA GLU A 128 -15.87 -2.29 -6.59
C GLU A 128 -14.93 -2.77 -5.49
N PHE A 129 -13.88 -2.00 -5.20
CA PHE A 129 -12.91 -2.31 -4.15
C PHE A 129 -13.60 -2.43 -2.79
N TYR A 130 -14.40 -1.43 -2.38
CA TYR A 130 -15.10 -1.48 -1.10
C TYR A 130 -16.22 -2.52 -1.09
N LEU A 131 -16.89 -2.74 -2.22
CA LEU A 131 -17.93 -3.76 -2.35
C LEU A 131 -17.39 -5.17 -2.04
N LEU A 132 -16.19 -5.49 -2.52
CA LEU A 132 -15.50 -6.75 -2.21
C LEU A 132 -15.24 -6.92 -0.72
N TYR A 133 -14.87 -5.86 0.01
CA TYR A 133 -14.67 -5.94 1.46
C TYR A 133 -15.97 -6.02 2.25
N LEU A 134 -17.03 -5.33 1.82
CA LEU A 134 -18.36 -5.47 2.41
C LEU A 134 -18.85 -6.93 2.32
N TYR A 135 -18.63 -7.57 1.17
CA TYR A 135 -18.95 -8.99 0.99
C TYR A 135 -18.02 -9.89 1.82
N ASN A 136 -16.71 -9.68 1.74
CA ASN A 136 -15.70 -10.47 2.45
C ASN A 136 -15.87 -10.43 3.98
N TYR A 137 -16.38 -9.33 4.56
CA TYR A 137 -16.68 -9.21 5.99
C TYR A 137 -18.14 -9.43 6.36
N SER A 138 -18.94 -9.96 5.42
CA SER A 138 -20.33 -10.38 5.60
C SER A 138 -21.30 -9.25 5.98
N HIS A 139 -21.04 -8.02 5.53
CA HIS A 139 -21.99 -6.90 5.65
C HIS A 139 -23.08 -6.93 4.57
N ILE A 140 -22.80 -7.58 3.45
CA ILE A 140 -23.76 -7.80 2.37
C ILE A 140 -23.79 -9.28 1.97
N TYR A 141 -24.93 -9.74 1.49
CA TYR A 141 -25.09 -11.09 0.97
C TYR A 141 -24.73 -11.16 -0.52
N THR A 142 -24.48 -12.37 -1.01
CA THR A 142 -24.10 -12.64 -2.40
C THR A 142 -25.07 -12.03 -3.42
N LYS A 143 -26.39 -12.06 -3.13
CA LYS A 143 -27.40 -11.44 -4.01
C LYS A 143 -27.17 -9.94 -4.17
N THR A 144 -26.87 -9.23 -3.09
CA THR A 144 -26.54 -7.80 -3.13
C THR A 144 -25.23 -7.57 -3.85
N PHE A 145 -24.20 -8.36 -3.55
CA PHE A 145 -22.90 -8.26 -4.20
C PHE A 145 -23.02 -8.37 -5.73
N ILE A 146 -23.70 -9.41 -6.25
CA ILE A 146 -23.88 -9.63 -7.69
C ILE A 146 -24.64 -8.49 -8.39
N LEU A 147 -25.54 -7.80 -7.68
CA LEU A 147 -26.28 -6.66 -8.27
C LEU A 147 -25.39 -5.46 -8.55
N PHE A 148 -24.32 -5.27 -7.78
CA PHE A 148 -23.46 -4.09 -7.86
C PHE A 148 -22.05 -4.40 -8.37
N PHE A 149 -21.65 -5.68 -8.43
CA PHE A 149 -20.37 -6.08 -8.99
C PHE A 149 -20.51 -6.16 -10.53
N PRO A 150 -19.65 -5.47 -11.29
CA PRO A 150 -19.78 -5.45 -12.75
C PRO A 150 -19.58 -6.86 -13.32
N ASN A 151 -20.54 -7.30 -14.14
CA ASN A 151 -20.49 -8.63 -14.76
C ASN A 151 -19.57 -8.71 -15.98
N ASN A 152 -19.14 -7.57 -16.54
CA ASN A 152 -18.27 -7.50 -17.71
C ASN A 152 -17.26 -6.36 -17.51
N TYR A 153 -15.98 -6.71 -17.45
CA TYR A 153 -14.92 -5.75 -17.77
C TYR A 153 -14.76 -5.73 -19.29
N ASP A 154 -14.61 -4.53 -19.87
CA ASP A 154 -14.19 -4.40 -21.26
C ASP A 154 -12.85 -5.14 -21.43
N GLU A 155 -12.66 -5.84 -22.55
CA GLU A 155 -11.45 -6.61 -22.86
C GLU A 155 -10.17 -5.74 -22.85
N TYR A 156 -10.34 -4.42 -22.94
CA TYR A 156 -9.25 -3.43 -22.89
C TYR A 156 -8.98 -2.84 -21.49
N ILE A 157 -9.81 -3.13 -20.48
CA ILE A 157 -9.63 -2.60 -19.11
C ILE A 157 -8.83 -3.59 -18.28
N ILE A 158 -7.65 -3.19 -17.80
CA ILE A 158 -6.89 -3.95 -16.81
C ILE A 158 -7.58 -3.78 -15.44
N PRO A 159 -8.16 -4.85 -14.86
CA PRO A 159 -8.85 -4.78 -13.57
C PRO A 159 -8.01 -4.13 -12.46
N ASP A 160 -8.68 -3.49 -11.50
CA ASP A 160 -8.01 -3.04 -10.28
C ASP A 160 -7.65 -4.24 -9.39
N ILE A 161 -6.37 -4.64 -9.48
CA ILE A 161 -5.79 -5.76 -8.74
C ILE A 161 -5.52 -5.46 -7.25
N LYS A 162 -5.95 -4.28 -6.76
CA LYS A 162 -5.65 -3.85 -5.39
C LYS A 162 -6.20 -4.81 -4.35
N PHE A 163 -7.39 -5.36 -4.58
CA PHE A 163 -7.99 -6.33 -3.67
C PHE A 163 -7.12 -7.57 -3.56
N GLU A 164 -6.72 -8.15 -4.70
CA GLU A 164 -5.88 -9.34 -4.80
C GLU A 164 -4.53 -9.12 -4.13
N ILE A 165 -3.88 -7.97 -4.39
CA ILE A 165 -2.61 -7.60 -3.74
C ILE A 165 -2.78 -7.55 -2.22
N PHE A 166 -3.78 -6.82 -1.73
CA PHE A 166 -3.97 -6.71 -0.28
C PHE A 166 -4.32 -8.06 0.36
N LYS A 167 -5.09 -8.90 -0.35
CA LYS A 167 -5.38 -10.26 0.11
C LYS A 167 -4.16 -11.18 0.09
N TYR A 168 -3.26 -11.01 -0.86
CA TYR A 168 -2.03 -11.79 -0.96
C TYR A 168 -1.03 -11.45 0.15
N PHE A 169 -0.71 -10.17 0.28
CA PHE A 169 0.40 -9.70 1.12
C PHE A 169 0.00 -9.40 2.56
N TYR A 170 -1.25 -8.94 2.76
CA TYR A 170 -1.67 -8.40 4.06
C TYR A 170 -2.85 -9.15 4.67
N SER A 171 -3.38 -10.16 3.98
CA SER A 171 -4.35 -11.09 4.51
C SER A 171 -3.84 -12.53 4.40
N ASN A 172 -4.33 -13.40 5.26
CA ASN A 172 -4.10 -14.84 5.13
C ASN A 172 -5.23 -15.56 4.37
N THR A 173 -6.00 -14.82 3.58
CA THR A 173 -7.20 -15.30 2.88
C THR A 173 -7.08 -15.01 1.40
N HIS A 174 -7.54 -15.93 0.54
CA HIS A 174 -7.60 -15.73 -0.91
C HIS A 174 -6.24 -15.43 -1.57
N LYS A 175 -5.13 -15.93 -1.01
CA LYS A 175 -3.78 -15.72 -1.56
C LYS A 175 -3.62 -16.22 -3.00
N TYR A 176 -4.39 -17.22 -3.41
CA TYR A 176 -4.32 -17.74 -4.77
C TYR A 176 -4.81 -16.74 -5.83
N LEU A 177 -5.64 -15.74 -5.48
CA LEU A 177 -6.26 -14.85 -6.46
C LEU A 177 -5.25 -14.04 -7.27
N LEU A 178 -4.20 -13.51 -6.63
CA LEU A 178 -3.18 -12.72 -7.33
C LEU A 178 -2.38 -13.61 -8.30
N ASP A 179 -1.95 -14.79 -7.85
CA ASP A 179 -1.18 -15.72 -8.67
C ASP A 179 -2.01 -16.24 -9.86
N ASP A 180 -3.27 -16.56 -9.63
CA ASP A 180 -4.20 -16.99 -10.68
C ASP A 180 -4.46 -15.85 -11.67
N PHE A 181 -4.67 -14.63 -11.20
CA PHE A 181 -4.84 -13.45 -12.04
C PHE A 181 -3.62 -13.23 -12.94
N VAL A 182 -2.41 -13.29 -12.39
CA VAL A 182 -1.17 -13.13 -13.15
C VAL A 182 -1.03 -14.24 -14.21
N LYS A 183 -1.30 -15.49 -13.85
CA LYS A 183 -1.22 -16.64 -14.78
C LYS A 183 -2.26 -16.57 -15.90
N MET A 184 -3.51 -16.22 -15.59
CA MET A 184 -4.57 -16.09 -16.59
C MET A 184 -4.27 -14.98 -17.61
N ASN A 185 -3.44 -14.01 -17.23
CA ASN A 185 -3.04 -12.88 -18.05
C ASN A 185 -1.58 -12.98 -18.50
N GLU A 186 -1.06 -14.18 -18.74
CA GLU A 186 0.35 -14.42 -19.11
C GLU A 186 0.80 -13.55 -20.31
N ASN A 187 -0.07 -13.39 -21.32
CA ASN A 187 0.19 -12.54 -22.50
C ASN A 187 0.36 -11.05 -22.17
N ASN A 188 -0.14 -10.58 -21.02
CA ASN A 188 -0.07 -9.19 -20.55
C ASN A 188 0.72 -9.06 -19.23
N MET A 189 1.43 -10.12 -18.83
CA MET A 189 2.09 -10.21 -17.53
C MET A 189 3.07 -9.05 -17.28
N ILE A 190 3.83 -8.64 -18.29
CA ILE A 190 4.80 -7.53 -18.17
C ILE A 190 4.10 -6.24 -17.71
N ASN A 191 2.95 -5.90 -18.30
CA ASN A 191 2.23 -4.68 -17.94
C ASN A 191 1.61 -4.78 -16.54
N ILE A 192 1.12 -5.96 -16.15
CA ILE A 192 0.60 -6.23 -14.81
C ILE A 192 1.71 -6.05 -13.78
N ILE A 193 2.86 -6.73 -13.95
CA ILE A 193 3.99 -6.64 -13.03
C ILE A 193 4.54 -5.22 -12.95
N LYS A 194 4.64 -4.52 -14.09
CA LYS A 194 5.00 -3.11 -14.13
C LYS A 194 4.05 -2.24 -13.29
N LYS A 195 2.73 -2.41 -13.47
CA LYS A 195 1.70 -1.71 -12.67
C LYS A 195 1.82 -2.03 -11.18
N ILE A 196 2.16 -3.28 -10.81
CA ILE A 196 2.36 -3.66 -9.41
C ILE A 196 3.59 -2.95 -8.83
N ILE A 197 4.74 -3.01 -9.51
CA ILE A 197 5.97 -2.35 -9.07
C ILE A 197 5.75 -0.84 -8.91
N GLU A 198 5.08 -0.23 -9.89
CA GLU A 198 4.75 1.19 -9.87
C GLU A 198 3.90 1.56 -8.65
N LYS A 199 2.74 0.91 -8.48
CA LYS A 199 1.76 1.34 -7.47
C LYS A 199 2.04 0.80 -6.07
N TYR A 200 2.72 -0.35 -5.96
CA TYR A 200 2.82 -1.11 -4.71
C TYR A 200 4.25 -1.54 -4.37
N GLY A 201 5.20 -1.42 -5.30
CA GLY A 201 6.59 -1.89 -5.14
C GLY A 201 7.43 -1.12 -4.12
N LYS A 202 6.83 -0.20 -3.36
CA LYS A 202 7.46 0.39 -2.19
C LYS A 202 7.53 -0.59 -1.01
N ASP A 203 6.51 -1.44 -0.85
CA ASP A 203 6.64 -2.56 0.07
C ASP A 203 7.66 -3.54 -0.50
N ILE A 204 8.70 -3.83 0.27
CA ILE A 204 9.81 -4.68 -0.17
C ILE A 204 9.36 -6.11 -0.50
N ASN A 205 8.32 -6.62 0.16
CA ASN A 205 7.78 -7.96 -0.11
C ASN A 205 7.05 -8.00 -1.45
N ILE A 206 6.31 -6.94 -1.78
CA ILE A 206 5.64 -6.82 -3.09
C ILE A 206 6.68 -6.69 -4.19
N LEU A 207 7.73 -5.88 -3.98
CA LEU A 207 8.82 -5.77 -4.93
C LEU A 207 9.52 -7.12 -5.16
N ASN A 208 9.84 -7.86 -4.09
CA ASN A 208 10.44 -9.19 -4.19
C ASN A 208 9.57 -10.15 -5.01
N TYR A 209 8.25 -10.18 -4.75
CA TYR A 209 7.31 -11.00 -5.53
C TYR A 209 7.36 -10.70 -7.02
N CYS A 210 7.33 -9.42 -7.40
CA CYS A 210 7.42 -9.02 -8.80
C CYS A 210 8.73 -9.48 -9.46
N LEU A 211 9.84 -9.41 -8.73
CA LEU A 211 11.15 -9.81 -9.23
C LEU A 211 11.29 -11.32 -9.40
N ASP A 212 10.69 -12.09 -8.50
CA ASP A 212 10.63 -13.54 -8.64
C ASP A 212 9.86 -13.93 -9.91
N ILE A 213 8.75 -13.24 -10.22
CA ILE A 213 8.01 -13.44 -11.47
C ILE A 213 8.83 -13.01 -12.70
N ILE A 214 9.48 -11.85 -12.66
CA ILE A 214 10.35 -11.37 -13.76
C ILE A 214 11.40 -12.42 -14.08
N LYS A 215 12.05 -12.97 -13.06
CA LYS A 215 13.07 -14.00 -13.21
C LYS A 215 12.49 -15.31 -13.72
N GLN A 216 11.37 -15.76 -13.15
CA GLN A 216 10.74 -17.02 -13.53
C GLN A 216 10.32 -17.06 -15.00
N TYR A 217 9.78 -15.94 -15.51
CA TYR A 217 9.26 -15.83 -16.87
C TYR A 217 10.22 -15.12 -17.85
N ASN A 218 11.43 -14.76 -17.40
CA ASN A 218 12.44 -14.04 -18.16
C ASN A 218 11.88 -12.77 -18.85
N LEU A 219 11.16 -11.95 -18.06
CA LEU A 219 10.48 -10.75 -18.54
C LEU A 219 11.45 -9.59 -18.71
N GLU A 220 11.36 -8.85 -19.82
CA GLU A 220 12.16 -7.65 -20.06
C GLU A 220 11.38 -6.37 -19.69
N ILE A 221 11.69 -5.77 -18.54
CA ILE A 221 11.10 -4.48 -18.14
C ILE A 221 11.96 -3.34 -18.69
N LYS A 222 11.53 -2.77 -19.82
CA LYS A 222 12.27 -1.71 -20.51
C LYS A 222 12.37 -0.41 -19.72
N SER A 223 11.30 0.02 -19.06
CA SER A 223 11.26 1.25 -18.26
C SER A 223 9.94 1.40 -17.49
N ILE A 224 10.06 1.90 -16.26
CA ILE A 224 9.04 2.39 -15.33
C ILE A 224 9.34 3.88 -15.12
N TYR A 225 8.65 4.77 -15.84
CA TYR A 225 8.88 6.23 -15.79
C TYR A 225 10.36 6.67 -15.93
N GLY A 226 11.16 5.94 -16.71
CA GLY A 226 12.59 6.21 -16.91
C GLY A 226 13.54 5.36 -16.05
N TYR A 227 13.02 4.56 -15.11
CA TYR A 227 13.80 3.69 -14.22
C TYR A 227 13.36 2.22 -14.33
N ARG A 228 14.19 1.25 -13.99
CA ARG A 228 13.75 -0.17 -13.90
C ARG A 228 13.16 -0.52 -12.52
N VAL A 229 13.58 0.21 -11.49
CA VAL A 229 13.13 0.09 -10.10
C VAL A 229 12.81 1.50 -9.59
N PRO A 230 11.65 1.73 -8.96
CA PRO A 230 11.32 3.04 -8.41
C PRO A 230 12.38 3.52 -7.39
N MET A 231 12.73 4.80 -7.41
CA MET A 231 13.73 5.40 -6.50
C MET A 231 13.17 5.69 -5.09
N ASN A 232 12.28 4.83 -4.59
CA ASN A 232 11.66 4.92 -3.27
C ASN A 232 12.31 3.97 -2.24
N HIS A 233 13.48 3.41 -2.59
CA HIS A 233 14.25 2.47 -1.78
C HIS A 233 15.66 3.00 -1.49
N SER A 234 16.25 2.49 -0.41
CA SER A 234 17.66 2.71 -0.09
C SER A 234 18.59 2.28 -1.23
N PHE A 235 19.74 2.93 -1.37
CA PHE A 235 20.75 2.61 -2.40
C PHE A 235 21.19 1.15 -2.37
N GLU A 236 21.32 0.57 -1.18
CA GLU A 236 21.62 -0.86 -1.02
C GLU A 236 20.60 -1.76 -1.70
N VAL A 237 19.31 -1.44 -1.54
CA VAL A 237 18.20 -2.18 -2.14
C VAL A 237 18.17 -1.97 -3.66
N LEU A 238 18.36 -0.73 -4.13
CA LEU A 238 18.44 -0.44 -5.56
C LEU A 238 19.60 -1.19 -6.23
N LYS A 239 20.78 -1.22 -5.59
CA LYS A 239 21.95 -1.95 -6.09
C LYS A 239 21.69 -3.46 -6.16
N TYR A 240 21.07 -4.02 -5.13
CA TYR A 240 20.72 -5.44 -5.12
C TYR A 240 19.82 -5.84 -6.30
N TYR A 241 18.91 -4.94 -6.70
CA TYR A 241 17.99 -5.21 -7.80
C TYR A 241 18.51 -4.81 -9.18
N SER A 242 19.43 -3.84 -9.30
CA SER A 242 20.10 -3.55 -10.57
C SER A 242 20.89 -4.75 -11.09
N ASP A 243 21.39 -5.60 -10.20
CA ASP A 243 22.13 -6.81 -10.57
C ASP A 243 21.19 -7.96 -10.99
N LYS A 244 19.88 -7.81 -10.78
CA LYS A 244 18.84 -8.84 -11.02
C LYS A 244 17.93 -8.56 -12.22
N ILE A 245 17.92 -7.33 -12.77
CA ILE A 245 17.07 -6.89 -13.89
C ILE A 245 17.91 -6.32 -15.03
#